data_AF-A0A2U1MR61-F1
#
_entry.id   AF-A0A2U1MR61-F1
#
_cell.length_a   1.000
_cell.length_b   1.000
_cell.length_c   1.000
_cell.angle_alpha   90.00
_cell.angle_beta   90.00
_cell.angle_gamma   90.00
#
_symmetry.space_group_name_H-M   'P 1'
#
loop_
_entity.id
_entity.type
_entity.pdbx_description
1 polymer ?
#
loop_
_entity_poly.entity_id
_entity_poly.type
_entity_poly.pdbx_seq_one_letter_code
_entity_poly.pdbx_strand_id
1 'polypeptide(L)'
;MVLEYPRDFEGCPLLSMEVIHHFLKSSDSWLSASQQHIILMHSELGGWPVLAFMVAALSLHRKSYTVEIKALKVVHKQVPSDLLLKMIPMNPIPSQLRYLQYVSRRNDDTEWPLPEKALTLDCVIMRMIPDFDGKGGCCPVFRIYGRDPLLHVDRSPKLLFSTPRKRKNIRY
;
A
#
# COMPACT_ATOMS: atom_id res chain seq x y z
N MET A 1 -17.41 0.60 -13.59
CA MET A 1 -16.86 1.56 -12.61
C MET A 1 -15.43 1.85 -13.00
N VAL A 2 -15.10 3.10 -13.32
CA VAL A 2 -13.70 3.52 -13.53
C VAL A 2 -13.21 4.09 -12.19
N LEU A 3 -12.19 3.49 -11.60
CA LEU A 3 -11.55 4.00 -10.39
C LEU A 3 -10.15 4.50 -10.80
N GLU A 4 -9.95 5.81 -10.74
CA GLU A 4 -8.66 6.43 -11.07
C GLU A 4 -7.77 6.49 -9.82
N TYR A 5 -6.48 6.21 -10.00
CA TYR A 5 -5.52 6.07 -8.89
C TYR A 5 -4.38 7.09 -9.03
N PRO A 6 -4.14 7.94 -8.01
CA PRO A 6 -3.07 8.94 -8.06
C PRO A 6 -1.67 8.31 -7.94
N ARG A 7 -0.71 8.87 -8.69
CA ARG A 7 0.67 8.38 -8.84
C ARG A 7 1.66 8.85 -7.78
N ASP A 8 1.24 9.63 -6.79
CA ASP A 8 2.14 10.47 -5.98
C ASP A 8 2.98 9.70 -4.92
N PHE A 9 3.31 8.44 -5.14
CA PHE A 9 4.06 7.63 -4.17
C PHE A 9 5.42 7.17 -4.72
N GLU A 10 6.47 7.93 -4.39
CA GLU A 10 7.88 7.62 -4.69
C GLU A 10 8.45 6.41 -3.90
N GLY A 11 7.70 5.32 -3.70
CA GLY A 11 8.29 4.13 -3.07
C GLY A 11 7.38 2.91 -2.94
N CYS A 12 6.18 3.07 -2.39
CA CYS A 12 5.18 2.00 -2.32
C CYS A 12 3.77 2.60 -2.40
N PRO A 13 3.12 2.58 -3.56
CA PRO A 13 1.76 3.09 -3.71
C PRO A 13 0.80 2.13 -2.99
N LEU A 14 0.45 2.43 -1.74
CA LEU A 14 -0.64 1.76 -1.05
C LEU A 14 -1.84 2.69 -0.98
N LEU A 15 -2.97 2.16 -1.44
CA LEU A 15 -4.24 2.87 -1.42
C LEU A 15 -4.72 3.06 0.01
N SER A 16 -5.46 4.14 0.25
CA SER A 16 -6.11 4.33 1.55
C SER A 16 -7.11 3.20 1.83
N MET A 17 -7.30 2.87 3.12
CA MET A 17 -8.23 1.83 3.54
C MET A 17 -9.67 2.08 3.07
N GLU A 18 -10.07 3.34 2.99
CA GLU A 18 -11.36 3.78 2.46
C GLU A 18 -11.53 3.41 0.98
N VAL A 19 -10.53 3.71 0.15
CA VAL A 19 -10.54 3.37 -1.28
C VAL A 19 -10.56 1.85 -1.48
N ILE A 20 -9.76 1.12 -0.69
CA ILE A 20 -9.74 -0.35 -0.72
C ILE A 20 -11.12 -0.89 -0.37
N HIS A 21 -11.73 -0.42 0.72
CA HIS A 21 -13.04 -0.88 1.16
C HIS A 21 -14.14 -0.60 0.15
N HIS A 22 -14.20 0.62 -0.39
CA HIS A 22 -15.17 1.00 -1.42
C HIS A 22 -15.01 0.14 -2.67
N PHE A 23 -13.78 -0.08 -3.12
CA PHE A 23 -13.48 -0.95 -4.25
C PHE A 23 -13.99 -2.38 -4.00
N LEU A 24 -13.68 -2.96 -2.84
CA LEU A 24 -14.07 -4.32 -2.49
C LEU A 24 -15.59 -4.49 -2.47
N LYS A 25 -16.31 -3.58 -1.81
CA LYS A 25 -17.78 -3.62 -1.70
C LYS A 25 -18.45 -3.47 -3.07
N SER A 26 -17.98 -2.53 -3.88
CA SER A 26 -18.52 -2.28 -5.22
C SER A 26 -18.24 -3.44 -6.17
N SER A 27 -17.02 -3.97 -6.13
CA SER A 27 -16.59 -5.12 -6.93
C SER A 27 -17.36 -6.39 -6.57
N ASP A 28 -17.56 -6.64 -5.28
CA ASP A 28 -18.32 -7.80 -4.81
C ASP A 28 -19.80 -7.72 -5.21
N SER A 29 -20.40 -6.54 -5.08
CA SER A 29 -21.79 -6.29 -5.52
C SER A 29 -21.94 -6.49 -7.03
N TRP A 30 -21.00 -5.98 -7.82
CA TRP A 30 -20.98 -6.15 -9.27
C TRP A 30 -20.87 -7.62 -9.68
N LEU A 31 -19.90 -8.36 -9.12
CA LEU A 31 -19.68 -9.77 -9.43
C LEU A 31 -20.79 -10.68 -8.92
N SER A 32 -21.50 -10.29 -7.85
CA SER A 32 -22.62 -11.07 -7.32
C SER A 32 -23.91 -10.87 -8.12
N ALA A 33 -24.00 -9.81 -8.93
CA ALA A 33 -25.18 -9.56 -9.77
C ALA A 33 -25.30 -10.51 -10.97
N SER A 34 -24.19 -11.04 -11.50
CA SER A 34 -24.20 -12.03 -12.58
C SER A 34 -22.87 -12.78 -12.66
N GLN A 35 -22.94 -14.08 -13.00
CA GLN A 35 -21.74 -14.90 -13.25
C GLN A 35 -20.95 -14.46 -14.50
N GLN A 36 -21.57 -13.71 -15.42
CA GLN A 36 -20.91 -13.20 -16.62
C GLN A 36 -20.17 -11.88 -16.39
N HIS A 37 -20.34 -11.24 -15.23
CA HIS A 37 -19.71 -9.96 -14.95
C HIS A 37 -18.21 -10.14 -14.75
N ILE A 38 -17.44 -9.31 -15.44
CA ILE A 38 -15.98 -9.26 -15.35
C ILE A 38 -15.54 -7.92 -14.76
N ILE A 39 -14.39 -7.93 -14.08
CA ILE A 39 -13.70 -6.72 -13.63
C ILE A 39 -12.41 -6.62 -14.45
N LEU A 40 -12.29 -5.52 -15.20
CA LEU A 40 -11.05 -5.14 -15.86
C LEU A 40 -10.30 -4.17 -14.95
N MET A 41 -9.05 -4.50 -14.60
CA MET A 41 -8.16 -3.60 -13.89
C MET A 41 -6.98 -3.25 -14.80
N HIS A 42 -6.66 -1.97 -14.87
CA HIS A 42 -5.58 -1.44 -15.69
C HIS A 42 -4.68 -0.56 -14.82
N SER A 43 -3.37 -0.64 -15.05
CA SER A 43 -2.40 0.28 -14.48
C SER A 43 -1.35 0.62 -15.51
N GLU A 44 -0.82 1.84 -15.42
CA GLU A 44 0.38 2.22 -16.15
C GLU A 44 1.61 1.41 -15.68
N LEU A 45 2.72 1.58 -16.40
CA LEU A 45 4.00 0.95 -16.09
C LEU A 45 4.40 1.24 -14.63
N GLY A 46 4.60 0.19 -13.82
CA GLY A 46 4.97 0.29 -12.40
C GLY A 46 3.80 0.25 -11.42
N GLY A 47 2.55 0.33 -11.89
CA GLY A 47 1.35 0.18 -11.07
C GLY A 47 0.96 -1.28 -10.77
N TRP A 48 1.69 -2.24 -11.34
CA TRP A 48 1.44 -3.67 -11.14
C TRP A 48 1.32 -4.10 -9.66
N PRO A 49 2.18 -3.65 -8.72
CA PRO A 49 2.05 -4.02 -7.31
C PRO A 49 0.69 -3.63 -6.73
N VAL A 50 0.14 -2.49 -7.13
CA VAL A 50 -1.20 -2.05 -6.71
C VAL A 50 -2.26 -3.00 -7.24
N LEU A 51 -2.20 -3.34 -8.53
CA LEU A 51 -3.12 -4.31 -9.13
C LEU A 51 -3.03 -5.67 -8.44
N ALA A 52 -1.82 -6.17 -8.23
CA ALA A 52 -1.58 -7.46 -7.58
C ALA A 52 -2.17 -7.49 -6.16
N PHE A 53 -1.99 -6.40 -5.42
CA PHE A 53 -2.60 -6.23 -4.10
C PHE A 53 -4.14 -6.20 -4.17
N MET A 54 -4.73 -5.43 -5.09
CA MET A 54 -6.18 -5.29 -5.21
C MET A 54 -6.88 -6.59 -5.62
N VAL A 55 -6.26 -7.36 -6.52
CA VAL A 55 -6.73 -8.71 -6.89
C VAL A 55 -6.64 -9.66 -5.69
N ALA A 56 -5.53 -9.65 -4.94
CA ALA A 56 -5.39 -10.48 -3.74
C ALA A 56 -6.41 -10.09 -2.65
N ALA A 57 -6.63 -8.80 -2.43
CA ALA A 57 -7.62 -8.29 -1.48
C ALA A 57 -9.05 -8.69 -1.87
N LEU A 58 -9.42 -8.60 -3.15
CA LEU A 58 -10.74 -9.03 -3.64
C LEU A 58 -10.94 -10.55 -3.48
N SER A 59 -9.90 -11.33 -3.77
CA SER A 59 -9.94 -12.78 -3.64
C SER A 59 -10.09 -13.23 -2.19
N LEU A 60 -9.45 -12.53 -1.25
CA LEU A 60 -9.66 -12.75 0.19
C LEU A 60 -11.05 -12.28 0.63
N HIS A 61 -11.51 -11.14 0.14
CA HIS A 61 -12.83 -10.59 0.48
C HIS A 61 -13.97 -11.55 0.10
N ARG A 62 -13.85 -12.22 -1.06
CA ARG A 62 -14.80 -13.25 -1.54
C ARG A 62 -14.56 -14.64 -0.94
N LYS A 63 -13.66 -14.76 0.05
CA LYS A 63 -13.27 -16.03 0.70
C LYS A 63 -12.72 -17.09 -0.28
N SER A 64 -12.24 -16.69 -1.45
CA SER A 64 -11.62 -17.59 -2.43
C SER A 64 -10.25 -18.10 -1.96
N TYR A 65 -9.63 -17.39 -1.00
CA TYR A 65 -8.44 -17.83 -0.26
C TYR A 65 -8.64 -17.56 1.23
N THR A 66 -8.08 -18.42 2.08
CA THR A 66 -8.09 -18.29 3.55
C THR A 66 -6.76 -17.81 4.13
N VAL A 67 -5.70 -17.78 3.31
CA VAL A 67 -4.34 -17.42 3.73
C VAL A 67 -3.84 -16.25 2.88
N GLU A 68 -3.56 -15.11 3.51
CA GLU A 68 -3.19 -13.85 2.83
C GLU A 68 -1.90 -14.00 2.04
N ILE A 69 -0.92 -14.70 2.62
CA ILE A 69 0.37 -15.00 1.98
C ILE A 69 0.16 -15.84 0.71
N LYS A 70 -0.81 -16.75 0.71
CA LYS A 70 -1.09 -17.62 -0.45
C LYS A 70 -1.75 -16.81 -1.56
N ALA A 71 -2.72 -15.96 -1.23
CA ALA A 71 -3.36 -15.06 -2.20
C ALA A 71 -2.32 -14.13 -2.86
N LEU A 72 -1.50 -13.46 -2.05
CA LEU A 72 -0.50 -12.53 -2.57
C LEU A 72 0.57 -13.24 -3.41
N LYS A 73 1.08 -14.40 -2.96
CA LYS A 73 2.07 -15.19 -3.73
C LYS A 73 1.52 -15.69 -5.06
N VAL A 74 0.25 -16.10 -5.12
CA VAL A 74 -0.35 -16.58 -6.38
C VAL A 74 -0.43 -15.45 -7.40
N VAL A 75 -0.85 -14.26 -6.98
CA VAL A 75 -0.97 -13.11 -7.89
C VAL A 75 0.41 -12.59 -8.32
N HIS A 76 1.38 -12.55 -7.41
CA HIS A 76 2.77 -12.20 -7.76
C HIS A 76 3.50 -13.25 -8.62
N LYS A 77 2.99 -14.48 -8.74
CA LYS A 77 3.53 -15.48 -9.67
C LYS A 77 3.01 -15.32 -11.10
N GLN A 78 1.95 -14.53 -11.31
CA GLN A 78 1.38 -14.27 -12.63
C GLN A 78 2.14 -13.17 -13.38
N VAL A 79 3.21 -12.63 -12.78
CA VAL A 79 4.01 -11.54 -13.36
C VAL A 79 5.00 -12.10 -14.36
N PRO A 80 5.12 -11.50 -15.56
CA PRO A 80 6.25 -11.76 -16.43
C PRO A 80 7.55 -11.46 -15.69
N SER A 81 8.46 -12.43 -15.61
CA SER A 81 9.72 -12.34 -14.86
C SER A 81 10.55 -11.08 -15.18
N ASP A 82 10.41 -10.56 -16.40
CA ASP A 82 11.14 -9.38 -16.92
C ASP A 82 10.65 -8.03 -16.36
N LEU A 83 9.44 -7.98 -15.78
CA LEU A 83 8.82 -6.78 -15.19
C LEU A 83 9.14 -6.63 -13.69
N LEU A 84 9.45 -7.72 -12.99
CA LEU A 84 9.67 -7.71 -11.53
C LEU A 84 10.97 -7.00 -11.12
N LEU A 85 12.00 -7.05 -11.95
CA LEU A 85 13.37 -6.65 -11.59
C LEU A 85 13.71 -5.18 -11.83
N LYS A 86 12.88 -4.43 -12.57
CA LYS A 86 13.20 -3.06 -13.01
C LYS A 86 12.39 -1.93 -12.35
N MET A 87 11.40 -2.24 -11.53
CA MET A 87 10.28 -1.30 -11.34
C MET A 87 10.12 -0.68 -9.95
N ILE A 88 10.81 -1.14 -8.89
CA ILE A 88 10.57 -0.59 -7.55
C ILE A 88 11.88 -0.55 -6.73
N PRO A 89 12.27 0.62 -6.19
CA PRO A 89 13.46 0.74 -5.33
C PRO A 89 13.29 0.05 -3.96
N MET A 90 12.08 -0.34 -3.58
CA MET A 90 11.77 -1.00 -2.30
C MET A 90 10.81 -2.18 -2.48
N ASN A 91 10.97 -3.23 -1.67
CA ASN A 91 10.09 -4.40 -1.69
C ASN A 91 8.67 -4.04 -1.18
N PRO A 92 7.60 -4.13 -2.00
CA PRO A 92 6.24 -3.76 -1.59
C PRO A 92 5.54 -4.84 -0.73
N ILE A 93 6.07 -6.07 -0.70
CA ILE A 93 5.41 -7.24 -0.10
C ILE A 93 5.05 -7.04 1.38
N PRO A 94 5.94 -6.54 2.27
CA PRO A 94 5.63 -6.43 3.69
C PRO A 94 4.44 -5.50 3.97
N SER A 95 4.38 -4.37 3.29
CA SER A 95 3.31 -3.39 3.46
C SER A 95 2.00 -3.89 2.84
N GLN A 96 2.06 -4.58 1.69
CA GLN A 96 0.89 -5.26 1.10
C GLN A 96 0.30 -6.32 2.04
N LEU A 97 1.14 -7.18 2.62
CA LEU A 97 0.69 -8.21 3.57
C LEU A 97 -0.02 -7.59 4.78
N ARG A 98 0.50 -6.49 5.34
CA ARG A 98 -0.14 -5.77 6.44
C ARG A 98 -1.54 -5.29 6.06
N TYR A 99 -1.70 -4.73 4.86
CA TYR A 99 -3.00 -4.26 4.39
C TYR A 99 -3.96 -5.41 4.04
N LEU A 100 -3.46 -6.56 3.59
CA LEU A 100 -4.30 -7.75 3.42
C LEU A 100 -4.80 -8.29 4.76
N GLN A 101 -3.97 -8.25 5.81
CA GLN A 101 -4.40 -8.62 7.16
C GLN A 101 -5.49 -7.68 7.69
N TYR A 102 -5.38 -6.38 7.40
CA TYR A 102 -6.45 -5.41 7.67
C TYR A 102 -7.76 -5.80 6.98
N VAL A 103 -7.73 -6.15 5.69
CA VAL A 103 -8.92 -6.62 4.96
C VAL A 103 -9.48 -7.93 5.52
N SER A 104 -8.62 -8.88 5.89
CA SER A 104 -8.99 -10.21 6.40
C SER A 104 -9.73 -10.17 7.75
N ARG A 105 -9.32 -9.25 8.64
CA ARG A 105 -9.89 -9.08 10.00
C ARG A 105 -11.27 -8.43 10.03
N ARG A 106 -11.78 -7.94 8.89
CA ARG A 106 -13.07 -7.25 8.77
C ARG A 106 -14.28 -8.07 9.24
N ASN A 107 -14.20 -9.41 9.30
CA ASN A 107 -15.36 -10.27 9.52
C ASN A 107 -16.03 -10.11 10.90
N ASP A 108 -15.39 -9.45 11.88
CA ASP A 108 -15.90 -9.37 13.25
C ASP A 108 -16.34 -7.96 13.69
N ASP A 109 -16.02 -6.89 12.95
CA ASP A 109 -16.29 -5.50 13.37
C ASP A 109 -17.32 -4.79 12.46
N THR A 110 -18.32 -4.17 13.08
CA THR A 110 -19.44 -3.47 12.40
C THR A 110 -19.03 -2.11 11.81
N GLU A 111 -17.90 -1.55 12.23
CA GLU A 111 -17.42 -0.20 11.88
C GLU A 111 -16.07 -0.26 11.14
N TRP A 112 -16.10 -0.83 9.94
CA TRP A 112 -14.94 -0.92 9.04
C TRP A 112 -15.06 0.05 7.86
N PRO A 113 -14.02 0.83 7.50
CA PRO A 113 -12.67 0.88 8.07
C PRO A 113 -12.63 1.51 9.47
N LEU A 114 -11.55 1.23 10.23
CA LEU A 114 -11.35 1.80 11.57
C LEU A 114 -11.54 3.33 11.56
N PRO A 115 -12.25 3.90 12.56
CA PRO A 115 -12.45 5.34 12.65
C PRO A 115 -11.12 6.09 12.73
N GLU A 116 -11.10 7.29 12.15
CA GLU A 116 -9.91 8.12 12.08
C GLU A 116 -9.46 8.52 13.49
N LYS A 117 -8.20 8.20 13.82
CA LYS A 117 -7.59 8.53 15.11
C LYS A 117 -6.32 9.33 14.88
N ALA A 118 -6.27 10.52 15.47
CA ALA A 118 -5.05 11.32 15.49
C ALA A 118 -3.98 10.62 16.34
N LEU A 119 -2.78 10.51 15.78
CA LEU A 119 -1.61 9.93 16.44
C LEU A 119 -0.44 10.91 16.35
N THR A 120 0.32 11.02 17.43
CA THR A 120 1.58 11.78 17.47
C THR A 120 2.74 10.79 17.36
N LEU A 121 3.70 11.08 16.48
CA LEU A 121 4.96 10.33 16.40
C LEU A 121 6.05 11.08 17.16
N ASP A 122 6.32 10.69 18.39
CA ASP A 122 7.32 11.37 19.24
C ASP A 122 8.75 11.04 18.82
N CYS A 123 9.04 9.76 18.52
CA CYS A 123 10.37 9.33 18.12
C CYS A 123 10.37 8.05 17.27
N VAL A 124 11.46 7.85 16.53
CA VAL A 124 11.77 6.61 15.82
C VAL A 124 13.06 6.04 16.41
N ILE A 125 12.98 4.85 17.00
CA ILE A 125 14.13 4.17 17.60
C ILE A 125 14.62 3.08 16.65
N MET A 126 15.79 3.27 16.07
CA MET A 126 16.48 2.22 15.31
C MET A 126 17.42 1.45 16.24
N ARG A 127 17.11 0.17 16.48
CA ARG A 127 17.89 -0.69 17.39
C ARG A 127 19.19 -1.20 16.78
N MET A 128 19.20 -1.39 15.47
CA MET A 128 20.38 -1.80 14.71
C MET A 128 20.71 -0.70 13.71
N ILE A 129 22.00 -0.37 13.60
CA ILE A 129 22.48 0.61 12.63
C ILE A 129 22.75 -0.14 11.32
N PRO A 130 22.00 0.14 10.24
CA PRO A 130 22.23 -0.50 8.95
C PRO A 130 23.59 -0.09 8.39
N ASP A 131 24.32 -1.04 7.83
CA ASP A 131 25.57 -0.82 7.12
C ASP A 131 25.33 -0.91 5.62
N PHE A 132 24.91 0.20 5.02
CA PHE A 132 24.51 0.23 3.61
C PHE A 132 25.71 0.26 2.65
N ASP A 133 26.86 0.78 3.08
CA ASP A 133 28.05 0.97 2.24
C ASP A 133 29.25 0.10 2.66
N GLY A 134 29.07 -0.77 3.66
CA GLY A 134 30.11 -1.66 4.18
C GLY A 134 31.17 -0.95 5.00
N LYS A 135 31.00 0.34 5.31
CA LYS A 135 31.95 1.16 6.08
C LYS A 135 31.54 1.32 7.53
N GLY A 136 30.38 0.78 7.90
CA GLY A 136 29.81 0.91 9.22
C GLY A 136 29.18 2.29 9.45
N GLY A 137 28.04 2.30 10.11
CA GLY A 137 27.29 3.51 10.43
C GLY A 137 26.28 3.91 9.36
N CYS A 138 25.38 4.84 9.71
CA CYS A 138 24.45 5.44 8.77
C CYS A 138 24.07 6.87 9.19
N CYS A 139 23.71 7.72 8.22
CA CYS A 139 23.12 9.05 8.48
C CYS A 139 21.71 9.08 7.89
N PRO A 140 20.71 8.56 8.63
CA PRO A 140 19.36 8.38 8.11
C PRO A 140 18.67 9.73 7.91
N VAL A 141 17.88 9.81 6.84
CA VAL A 141 16.94 10.92 6.59
C VAL A 141 15.55 10.34 6.63
N PHE A 142 14.73 10.82 7.54
CA PHE A 142 13.34 10.41 7.65
C PHE A 142 12.44 11.41 6.92
N ARG A 143 11.48 10.88 6.18
CA ARG A 143 10.36 11.62 5.60
C ARG A 143 9.08 10.93 6.03
N ILE A 144 8.16 11.71 6.58
CA ILE A 144 6.87 11.22 7.04
C ILE A 144 5.82 11.79 6.10
N TYR A 145 5.07 10.90 5.48
CA TYR A 145 3.97 11.25 4.59
C TYR A 145 2.66 10.86 5.25
N GLY A 146 1.64 11.68 5.07
CA GLY A 146 0.31 11.44 5.62
C GLY A 146 -0.67 12.53 5.20
N ARG A 147 -1.93 12.36 5.58
CA ARG A 147 -2.93 13.42 5.39
C ARG A 147 -2.61 14.59 6.33
N ASP A 148 -2.80 15.81 5.84
CA ASP A 148 -2.68 17.00 6.68
C ASP A 148 -3.89 17.07 7.62
N PRO A 149 -3.71 16.94 8.95
CA PRO A 149 -4.82 16.97 9.89
C PRO A 149 -5.54 18.34 9.93
N LEU A 150 -4.95 19.39 9.35
CA LEU A 150 -5.52 20.73 9.28
C LEU A 150 -6.33 20.97 7.99
N LEU A 151 -6.17 20.13 6.98
CA LEU A 151 -6.84 20.27 5.67
C LEU A 151 -7.83 19.12 5.44
N HIS A 152 -9.07 19.31 5.88
CA HIS A 152 -10.14 18.30 5.72
C HIS A 152 -10.58 18.03 4.28
N VAL A 153 -10.26 18.93 3.34
CA VAL A 153 -10.74 18.85 1.94
C VAL A 153 -9.79 18.03 1.06
N ASP A 154 -8.49 18.08 1.32
CA ASP A 154 -7.49 17.40 0.51
C ASP A 154 -6.98 16.14 1.22
N ARG A 155 -7.50 14.99 0.80
CA ARG A 155 -7.15 13.67 1.36
C ARG A 155 -5.89 13.06 0.75
N SER A 156 -5.21 13.78 -0.15
CA SER A 156 -3.93 13.34 -0.70
C SER A 156 -2.85 13.34 0.40
N PRO A 157 -1.96 12.34 0.41
CA PRO A 157 -0.85 12.33 1.35
C PRO A 157 0.16 13.42 0.97
N LYS A 158 0.60 14.18 1.97
CA LYS A 158 1.60 15.23 1.86
C LYS A 158 2.80 14.91 2.75
N LEU A 159 3.92 15.57 2.48
CA LEU A 159 5.09 15.52 3.36
C LEU A 159 4.78 16.30 4.64
N LEU A 160 4.59 15.58 5.75
CA LEU A 160 4.31 16.16 7.07
C LEU A 160 5.60 16.53 7.81
N PHE A 161 6.67 15.77 7.58
CA PHE A 161 7.95 15.99 8.23
C PHE A 161 9.10 15.49 7.36
N SER A 162 10.23 16.19 7.38
CA SER A 162 11.50 15.72 6.85
C SER A 162 12.63 16.07 7.82
N THR A 163 13.61 15.19 7.99
CA THR A 163 14.81 15.49 8.76
C THR A 163 15.48 16.76 8.22
N PRO A 164 15.75 17.79 9.05
CA PRO A 164 16.41 19.01 8.61
C PRO A 164 17.79 18.72 8.03
N ARG A 165 18.07 19.19 6.80
CA ARG A 165 19.36 19.00 6.13
C ARG A 165 20.45 19.82 6.82
N LYS A 166 21.24 19.20 7.70
CA LYS A 166 22.39 19.86 8.36
C LYS A 166 23.71 19.79 7.57
N ARG A 167 23.78 19.10 6.42
CA ARG A 167 25.03 18.98 5.61
C ARG A 167 24.77 19.01 4.10
N LYS A 168 25.69 19.64 3.35
CA LYS A 168 25.67 19.83 1.88
C LYS A 168 25.74 18.53 1.04
N ASN A 169 25.98 17.36 1.64
CA ASN A 169 26.30 16.12 0.92
C ASN A 169 25.33 14.97 1.23
N ILE A 170 24.03 15.17 1.02
CA ILE A 170 23.06 14.05 1.00
C ILE A 170 22.69 13.81 -0.46
N ARG A 171 23.31 12.81 -1.09
CA ARG A 171 22.95 12.34 -2.44
C ARG A 171 21.81 11.33 -2.35
N TYR A 172 20.89 11.40 -3.33
CA TYR A 172 19.76 10.49 -3.51
C TYR A 172 20.18 9.27 -4.33
#